data_AF-A0A2R6IKX0-F1
#
_entry.id   AF-A0A2R6IKX0-F1
#
_cell.length_a   1.000
_cell.length_b   1.000
_cell.length_c   1.000
_cell.angle_alpha   90.00
_cell.angle_beta   90.00
_cell.angle_gamma   90.00
#
_symmetry.space_group_name_H-M   'P 1'
#
loop_
_entity.id
_entity.type
_entity.pdbx_description
1 polymer ?
#
loop_
_entity_poly.entity_id
_entity_poly.type
_entity_poly.pdbx_seq_one_letter_code
_entity_poly.pdbx_strand_id
1 'polypeptide(L)' 'MDRVRTALGNFALNFLLGYVVGSLLGDRGTGVRVGAALGAVGGVVGWRLAGRAAGTPALESRDPVEIEIEEPTEQG' A
#
# COMPACT_ATOMS: atom_id res chain seq x y z
N MET A 1 15.35 8.26 6.39
CA MET A 1 14.56 8.24 7.65
C MET A 1 13.06 8.16 7.39
N ASP A 2 12.62 8.37 6.15
CA ASP A 2 11.20 8.47 5.77
C ASP A 2 10.44 7.15 5.91
N ARG A 3 11.09 6.01 5.63
CA ARG A 3 10.48 4.68 5.79
C ARG A 3 10.00 4.39 7.21
N VAL A 4 10.74 4.83 8.22
CA VAL A 4 10.37 4.60 9.62
C VAL A 4 9.16 5.46 9.99
N ARG A 5 9.12 6.72 9.55
CA ARG A 5 7.98 7.63 9.77
C ARG A 5 6.72 7.13 9.07
N THR A 6 6.83 6.66 7.83
CA THR A 6 5.70 6.06 7.09
C THR A 6 5.20 4.78 7.76
N ALA A 7 6.12 3.90 8.20
CA ALA A 7 5.74 2.68 8.91
C ALA A 7 5.04 2.99 10.24
N LEU A 8 5.54 3.99 10.99
CA LEU A 8 4.94 4.42 12.25
C LEU A 8 3.55 5.05 12.07
N GLY A 9 3.39 5.87 11.02
CA GLY A 9 2.09 6.45 10.66
C GLY A 9 1.07 5.38 10.27
N ASN A 10 1.47 4.41 9.45
CA ASN A 10 0.61 3.27 9.10
C ASN A 10 0.27 2.42 10.32
N PHE A 11 1.24 2.16 11.20
CA PHE A 11 1.01 1.44 12.44
C PHE A 11 -0.05 2.16 13.29
N ALA A 12 0.13 3.46 13.53
CA ALA A 12 -0.77 4.24 14.38
C ALA A 12 -2.19 4.29 13.81
N LEU A 13 -2.34 4.47 12.49
CA LEU A 13 -3.64 4.53 11.84
C LEU A 13 -4.38 3.18 11.94
N ASN A 14 -3.69 2.08 11.62
CA ASN A 14 -4.27 0.74 11.69
C ASN A 14 -4.55 0.31 13.14
N PHE A 15 -3.68 0.71 14.07
CA PHE A 15 -3.91 0.50 15.50
C PHE A 15 -5.17 1.21 15.97
N LEU A 16 -5.36 2.48 15.60
CA LEU A 16 -6.52 3.26 16.03
C LEU A 16 -7.82 2.67 15.46
N LEU A 17 -7.83 2.32 14.16
CA LEU A 17 -8.96 1.65 13.52
C LEU A 17 -9.29 0.32 14.21
N GLY A 18 -8.29 -0.53 14.44
CA GLY A 18 -8.48 -1.80 15.12
C GLY A 18 -8.92 -1.64 16.58
N TYR A 19 -8.41 -0.63 17.27
CA TYR A 19 -8.82 -0.32 18.64
C TYR A 19 -10.26 0.14 18.72
N VAL A 20 -10.68 1.08 17.87
CA VAL A 20 -12.06 1.57 17.84
C VAL A 20 -13.02 0.43 17.52
N VAL A 21 -12.77 -0.34 16.45
CA VAL A 21 -13.61 -1.47 16.07
C VAL A 21 -13.63 -2.55 17.17
N GLY A 22 -12.47 -2.95 17.67
CA GLY A 22 -12.37 -3.99 18.71
C GLY A 22 -12.98 -3.56 20.06
N SER A 23 -12.92 -2.27 20.40
CA SER A 23 -13.54 -1.73 21.62
C SER A 23 -15.05 -1.55 21.48
N LEU A 24 -15.57 -1.33 20.27
CA LEU A 24 -17.01 -1.27 20.00
C LEU A 24 -17.67 -2.66 20.06
N LEU A 25 -16.97 -3.70 19.58
CA LEU A 25 -17.49 -5.07 19.54
C LEU A 25 -17.29 -5.85 20.85
N GLY A 26 -16.45 -5.36 21.76
CA GLY A 26 -16.16 -6.01 23.03
C GLY A 26 -15.81 -4.97 24.07
N ASP A 27 -14.61 -5.09 24.64
CA ASP A 27 -14.12 -4.21 25.70
C ASP A 27 -12.89 -3.44 25.24
N ARG A 28 -12.46 -2.46 26.05
CA ARG A 28 -11.17 -1.76 25.85
C ARG A 28 -10.00 -2.73 25.68
N GLY A 29 -9.99 -3.85 26.40
CA GLY A 29 -8.94 -4.88 26.28
C GLY A 29 -8.93 -5.56 24.90
N THR A 30 -10.11 -5.84 24.34
CA THR A 30 -10.27 -6.37 22.98
C THR A 30 -9.82 -5.35 21.94
N GLY A 31 -10.18 -4.08 22.13
CA GLY A 31 -9.67 -2.97 21.33
C GLY A 31 -8.15 -2.94 21.29
N VAL A 32 -7.47 -2.99 22.44
CA VAL A 32 -5.99 -2.96 22.48
C VAL A 32 -5.37 -4.16 21.75
N ARG A 33 -5.92 -5.37 21.91
CA ARG A 33 -5.42 -6.57 21.23
C ARG A 33 -5.60 -6.50 19.71
N VAL A 34 -6.79 -6.12 19.26
CA VAL A 34 -7.13 -6.01 17.82
C VAL A 34 -6.34 -4.86 17.19
N GLY A 35 -6.26 -3.71 17.85
CA GLY A 35 -5.43 -2.58 17.45
C GLY A 35 -3.96 -2.96 17.34
N ALA A 36 -3.40 -3.64 18.35
CA ALA A 36 -1.99 -4.07 18.31
C ALA A 36 -1.72 -5.03 17.14
N ALA A 37 -2.61 -6.01 16.90
CA ALA A 37 -2.48 -6.95 15.79
C ALA A 37 -2.56 -6.24 14.43
N LEU A 38 -3.58 -5.41 14.21
CA LEU A 38 -3.75 -4.66 12.95
C LEU A 38 -2.66 -3.63 12.73
N GLY A 39 -2.27 -2.90 13.78
CA GLY A 39 -1.16 -1.96 13.76
C GLY A 39 0.14 -2.64 13.35
N ALA A 40 0.49 -3.76 13.98
CA ALA A 40 1.71 -4.52 13.67
C ALA A 40 1.72 -5.00 12.21
N VAL A 41 0.61 -5.57 11.73
CA VAL A 41 0.48 -6.01 10.33
C VAL A 41 0.63 -4.81 9.37
N GLY A 42 -0.10 -3.71 9.60
CA GLY A 42 -0.02 -2.51 8.76
C GLY A 42 1.36 -1.87 8.74
N GLY A 43 2.06 -1.85 9.88
CA GLY A 43 3.42 -1.36 10.00
C GLY A 43 4.44 -2.23 9.25
N VAL A 44 4.37 -3.55 9.40
CA VAL A 44 5.25 -4.50 8.70
C VAL A 44 5.01 -4.48 7.19
N VAL A 45 3.75 -4.52 6.76
CA VAL A 45 3.37 -4.42 5.35
C VAL A 45 3.84 -3.10 4.76
N GLY A 46 3.60 -1.97 5.43
CA GLY A 46 4.05 -0.64 5.00
C GLY A 46 5.57 -0.54 4.88
N TRP A 47 6.32 -1.10 5.83
CA TRP A 47 7.79 -1.14 5.77
C TRP A 47 8.30 -1.99 4.60
N ARG A 48 7.69 -3.17 4.38
CA ARG A 48 8.05 -4.06 3.25
C ARG A 48 7.70 -3.45 1.90
N LEU A 49 6.54 -2.79 1.80
CA LEU A 49 6.11 -2.08 0.58
C LEU A 49 7.00 -0.88 0.30
N ALA A 50 7.36 -0.08 1.30
CA ALA A 50 8.30 1.04 1.12
C ALA A 50 9.70 0.55 0.71
N GLY A 51 10.08 -0.67 1.13
CA GLY A 51 11.23 -1.41 0.63
C GLY A 51 11.14 -1.73 -0.85
N ARG A 52 9.98 -2.23 -1.31
CA ARG A 52 9.74 -2.68 -2.69
C ARG A 52 9.41 -1.55 -3.67
N ALA A 53 8.72 -0.50 -3.24
CA ALA A 53 8.41 0.69 -4.03
C ALA A 53 9.67 1.45 -4.45
N ALA A 54 10.72 1.42 -3.63
CA ALA A 54 12.02 1.96 -4.02
C ALA A 54 12.76 1.10 -5.07
N GLY A 55 12.31 -0.14 -5.30
CA GLY A 55 12.80 -1.02 -6.37
C GLY A 55 11.77 -1.25 -7.48
N THR A 56 10.61 -0.59 -7.41
CA THR A 56 9.66 -0.54 -8.52
C THR A 56 10.06 0.70 -9.30
N PRO A 57 10.57 0.60 -10.54
CA PRO A 57 10.72 1.78 -11.37
C PRO A 57 9.33 2.44 -11.42
N ALA A 58 9.23 3.63 -10.83
CA ALA A 58 8.05 4.46 -10.93
C ALA A 58 7.75 4.56 -12.41
N LEU A 59 6.67 3.91 -12.89
CA LEU A 59 6.29 3.75 -14.30
C LEU A 59 7.13 4.67 -15.17
N GLU A 60 8.32 4.18 -15.52
CA GLU A 60 9.26 4.96 -16.30
C GLU A 60 8.48 5.26 -17.56
N SER A 61 8.35 6.56 -17.85
CA SER A 61 7.67 7.09 -19.02
C SER A 61 7.89 6.09 -20.15
N ARG A 62 6.90 5.24 -20.43
CA ARG A 62 6.99 4.34 -21.57
C ARG A 62 7.03 5.31 -22.71
N ASP A 63 8.21 5.47 -23.32
CA ASP A 63 8.32 6.16 -24.58
C ASP A 63 7.18 5.65 -25.46
N PRO A 64 6.39 6.55 -26.08
CA PRO A 64 5.26 6.15 -26.89
C PRO A 64 5.75 5.07 -27.86
N VAL A 65 5.17 3.87 -27.76
CA VAL A 65 5.42 2.84 -28.76
C VAL A 65 4.78 3.36 -30.04
N GLU A 66 5.60 3.82 -30.98
CA GLU A 66 5.17 4.17 -32.32
C GLU A 66 4.73 2.88 -33.00
N ILE A 67 3.41 2.73 -33.17
CA ILE A 67 2.82 1.64 -33.92
C ILE A 67 2.71 2.14 -35.35
N GLU A 68 3.62 1.71 -36.23
CA GLU A 68 3.42 1.86 -37.67
C GLU A 68 2.18 1.06 -38.07
N ILE A 69 1.14 1.77 -38.48
CA ILE A 69 -0.06 1.18 -39.07
C ILE A 69 0.24 1.05 -40.57
N GLU A 70 0.57 -0.15 -41.02
CA GLU A 70 0.59 -0.43 -42.47
C GLU A 70 -0.85 -0.33 -42.99
N GLU A 71 -1.10 0.66 -43.84
CA GLU A 71 -2.38 0.82 -44.50
C GLU A 71 -2.66 -0.41 -45.38
N PRO A 72 -3.82 -1.07 -45.24
CA PRO A 72 -4.16 -2.17 -46.12
C PRO A 72 -4.32 -1.62 -47.54
N THR A 73 -3.37 -1.94 -48.41
CA THR A 73 -3.49 -1.73 -49.85
C THR A 73 -4.79 -2.37 -50.33
N GLU A 74 -5.75 -1.55 -50.74
CA GLU A 74 -6.93 -1.99 -51.47
C GLU A 74 -6.46 -2.63 -52.78
N GLN A 75 -6.40 -3.95 -52.80
CA GLN A 75 -6.26 -4.71 -54.04
C GLN A 75 -7.59 -4.64 -54.78
N GLY A 76 -7.66 -3.73 -55.75
CA GLY A 76 -8.64 -3.74 -56.83
C GLY A 76 -8.30 -4.75 -57.91
#